data_AF-A0A268RXL5-F1
#
_entry.id   AF-A0A268RXL5-F1
#
_cell.length_a   1.000
_cell.length_b   1.000
_cell.length_c   1.000
_cell.angle_alpha   90.00
_cell.angle_beta   90.00
_cell.angle_gamma   90.00
#
_symmetry.space_group_name_H-M   'P 1'
#
loop_
_entity.id
_entity.type
_entity.pdbx_description
1 polymer ?
#
loop_
_entity_poly.entity_id
_entity_poly.type
_entity_poly.pdbx_seq_one_letter_code
_entity_poly.pdbx_strand_id
1 'polypeptide(L)'
;MNTIQLKVTTLSNLFIGGSPGTFEIGGIDLFTVTDHNSKPYIPASSFKGSSRRIVRDLSKSSAEAKLITEAYQEFLHTKKQENLQRIKEMKERDERFDRVEKRFEEAIHKASAEYLFGIEGFNHTPKLIFNDLLLKGNDGDDLFSIDSKNSIEMINDPQKKPAVIANPRTYKTVRPGVEFSGEIHFYMLNQLTVPTNVIVGFLEKAIYQFNTGVYRLGNSGSRGYGRIQVEVSREGD
;
A
#
# COMPACT_ATOMS: atom_id res chain seq x y z
N MET A 1 18.08 -11.16 -8.74
CA MET A 1 17.24 -9.96 -8.64
C MET A 1 16.49 -10.05 -7.32
N ASN A 2 16.90 -9.24 -6.34
CA ASN A 2 16.35 -9.32 -4.98
C ASN A 2 15.51 -8.09 -4.62
N THR A 3 15.56 -7.04 -5.45
CA THR A 3 14.95 -5.74 -5.13
C THR A 3 14.42 -5.04 -6.39
N ILE A 4 13.37 -4.25 -6.22
CA ILE A 4 12.91 -3.23 -7.17
C ILE A 4 13.25 -1.86 -6.58
N GLN A 5 13.93 -1.02 -7.36
CA GLN A 5 14.17 0.39 -7.02
C GLN A 5 13.06 1.25 -7.61
N LEU A 6 12.60 2.20 -6.80
CA LEU A 6 11.50 3.11 -7.13
C LEU A 6 12.01 4.55 -7.15
N LYS A 7 11.63 5.27 -8.19
CA LYS A 7 11.64 6.73 -8.20
C LYS A 7 10.21 7.23 -8.42
N VAL A 8 9.75 8.11 -7.54
CA VAL A 8 8.38 8.64 -7.56
C VAL A 8 8.42 10.16 -7.62
N THR A 9 7.80 10.74 -8.63
CA THR A 9 7.68 12.20 -8.80
C THR A 9 6.24 12.63 -8.63
N THR A 10 5.96 13.62 -7.81
CA THR A 10 4.60 14.16 -7.65
C THR A 10 4.20 14.95 -8.90
N LEU A 11 3.04 14.63 -9.48
CA LEU A 11 2.47 15.37 -10.63
C LEU A 11 1.30 16.29 -10.23
N SER A 12 0.83 16.16 -9.00
CA SER A 12 -0.09 17.09 -8.35
C SER A 12 0.23 17.14 -6.86
N ASN A 13 -0.46 18.00 -6.09
CA ASN A 13 -0.28 18.06 -4.65
C ASN A 13 -0.50 16.68 -4.02
N LEU A 14 0.44 16.23 -3.21
CA LEU A 14 0.38 14.95 -2.51
C LEU A 14 0.09 15.19 -1.03
N PHE A 15 -1.03 14.63 -0.56
CA PHE A 15 -1.44 14.67 0.84
C PHE A 15 -1.46 13.24 1.38
N ILE A 16 -0.49 12.87 2.22
CA ILE A 16 -0.44 11.52 2.78
C ILE A 16 -1.26 11.43 4.08
N GLY A 17 -1.27 12.51 4.86
CA GLY A 17 -1.76 12.51 6.24
C GLY A 17 -0.61 12.34 7.23
N GLY A 18 -0.80 12.87 8.43
CA GLY A 18 0.18 12.99 9.49
C GLY A 18 -0.38 13.84 10.62
N SER A 19 0.35 13.90 11.72
CA SER A 19 0.01 14.75 12.85
C SER A 19 0.84 16.04 12.79
N PRO A 20 0.29 17.18 13.26
CA PRO A 20 1.10 18.37 13.51
C PRO A 20 2.27 18.05 14.44
N GLY A 21 3.35 18.82 14.32
CA GLY A 21 4.41 18.81 15.32
C GLY A 21 3.86 19.21 16.69
N THR A 22 4.46 18.67 17.76
CA THR A 22 4.11 19.05 19.13
C THR A 22 4.25 20.57 19.27
N PHE A 23 3.21 21.25 19.78
CA PHE A 23 3.17 22.69 20.08
C PHE A 23 2.91 23.69 18.92
N GLU A 24 2.44 23.25 17.74
CA GLU A 24 1.88 24.19 16.76
C GLU A 24 0.50 24.72 17.22
N ILE A 25 0.45 25.95 17.76
CA ILE A 25 -0.79 26.63 18.17
C ILE A 25 -1.31 27.49 17.00
N GLY A 26 -2.57 27.28 16.60
CA GLY A 26 -3.24 28.08 15.54
C GLY A 26 -2.82 27.75 14.11
N GLY A 27 -2.33 26.52 13.87
CA GLY A 27 -1.77 26.07 12.59
C GLY A 27 -2.79 25.51 11.59
N ILE A 28 -2.24 24.92 10.52
CA ILE A 28 -2.98 24.23 9.44
C ILE A 28 -3.80 23.06 10.03
N ASP A 29 -4.95 22.71 9.45
CA ASP A 29 -5.81 21.64 10.00
C ASP A 29 -5.24 20.24 9.74
N LEU A 30 -4.69 20.02 8.54
CA LEU A 30 -4.28 18.71 8.06
C LEU A 30 -2.86 18.71 7.51
N PHE A 31 -2.04 17.77 7.97
CA PHE A 31 -0.60 17.73 7.69
C PHE A 31 -0.19 16.51 6.88
N THR A 32 0.82 16.69 6.04
CA THR A 32 1.56 15.57 5.45
C THR A 32 2.71 15.20 6.37
N VAL A 33 2.86 13.89 6.61
CA VAL A 33 3.94 13.35 7.43
C VAL A 33 5.33 13.81 6.95
N THR A 34 6.20 14.05 7.92
CA THR A 34 7.60 14.45 7.71
C THR A 34 8.54 13.64 8.57
N ASP A 35 9.80 13.57 8.17
CA ASP A 35 10.88 13.01 8.98
C ASP A 35 11.27 13.96 10.13
N HIS A 36 12.30 13.58 10.89
CA HIS A 36 12.84 14.37 12.00
C HIS A 36 13.45 15.72 11.57
N ASN A 37 13.76 15.89 10.28
CA ASN A 37 14.28 17.14 9.69
C ASN A 37 13.15 17.94 9.01
N SER A 38 11.88 17.62 9.26
CA SER A 38 10.71 18.24 8.63
C SER A 38 10.63 18.07 7.11
N LYS A 39 11.34 17.09 6.54
CA LYS A 39 11.25 16.75 5.12
C LYS A 39 10.10 15.79 4.89
N PRO A 40 9.28 15.98 3.84
CA PRO A 40 8.25 15.00 3.52
C PRO A 40 8.90 13.67 3.12
N TYR A 41 8.18 12.59 3.39
CA TYR A 41 8.50 11.27 2.85
C TYR A 41 7.20 10.53 2.56
N ILE A 42 7.28 9.44 1.80
CA ILE A 42 6.14 8.57 1.53
C ILE A 42 6.29 7.31 2.41
N PRO A 43 5.42 7.11 3.41
CA PRO A 43 5.46 5.89 4.20
C PRO A 43 5.26 4.66 3.34
N ALA A 44 6.04 3.62 3.61
CA ALA A 44 5.96 2.31 2.98
C ALA A 44 4.53 1.77 3.00
N SER A 45 3.81 1.98 4.11
CA SER A 45 2.41 1.56 4.28
C SER A 45 1.47 2.21 3.26
N SER A 46 1.70 3.48 2.92
CA SER A 46 0.90 4.22 1.93
C SER A 46 1.13 3.70 0.52
N PHE A 47 2.40 3.54 0.13
CA PHE A 47 2.74 3.01 -1.19
C PHE A 47 2.33 1.53 -1.33
N LYS A 48 2.58 0.72 -0.29
CA LYS A 48 2.15 -0.69 -0.19
C LYS A 48 0.64 -0.83 -0.33
N GLY A 49 -0.14 -0.03 0.40
CA GLY A 49 -1.60 -0.06 0.38
C GLY A 49 -2.18 0.28 -1.00
N SER A 50 -1.68 1.35 -1.63
CA SER A 50 -2.10 1.72 -2.97
C SER A 50 -1.70 0.67 -4.01
N SER A 51 -0.48 0.12 -3.93
CA SER A 51 -0.01 -0.95 -4.82
C SER A 51 -0.85 -2.22 -4.67
N ARG A 52 -1.21 -2.60 -3.44
CA ARG A 52 -2.09 -3.75 -3.16
C ARG A 52 -3.46 -3.57 -3.82
N ARG A 53 -4.05 -2.37 -3.75
CA ARG A 53 -5.31 -2.06 -4.43
C ARG A 53 -5.21 -2.27 -5.93
N ILE A 54 -4.12 -1.80 -6.56
CA ILE A 54 -3.90 -1.98 -7.99
C ILE A 54 -3.80 -3.48 -8.33
N VAL A 55 -3.01 -4.22 -7.57
CA VAL A 55 -2.86 -5.68 -7.75
C VAL A 55 -4.21 -6.39 -7.66
N ARG A 56 -5.06 -6.01 -6.70
CA ARG A 56 -6.42 -6.56 -6.57
C ARG A 56 -7.27 -6.31 -7.82
N ASP A 57 -7.20 -5.11 -8.37
CA ASP A 57 -7.98 -4.74 -9.57
C ASP A 57 -7.46 -5.51 -10.80
N LEU A 58 -6.14 -5.62 -10.97
CA LEU A 58 -5.51 -6.37 -12.06
C LEU A 58 -5.70 -7.90 -11.94
N SER A 59 -5.90 -8.41 -10.73
CA SER A 59 -6.10 -9.85 -10.49
C SER A 59 -7.32 -10.42 -11.21
N LYS A 60 -8.26 -9.57 -11.62
CA LYS A 60 -9.47 -9.97 -12.35
C LYS A 60 -9.21 -10.32 -13.81
N SER A 61 -8.11 -9.85 -14.40
CA SER A 61 -7.86 -9.94 -15.85
C SER A 61 -6.44 -10.39 -16.25
N SER A 62 -5.48 -10.44 -15.33
CA SER A 62 -4.09 -10.85 -15.62
C SER A 62 -3.89 -12.37 -15.52
N ALA A 63 -3.21 -12.93 -16.53
CA ALA A 63 -2.80 -14.34 -16.51
C ALA A 63 -1.72 -14.60 -15.44
N GLU A 64 -0.79 -13.66 -15.25
CA GLU A 64 0.23 -13.72 -14.22
C GLU A 64 -0.37 -13.73 -12.82
N ALA A 65 -1.43 -12.93 -12.58
CA ALA A 65 -2.13 -12.94 -11.31
C ALA A 65 -2.77 -14.30 -10.99
N LYS A 66 -3.24 -15.04 -12.00
CA LYS A 66 -3.75 -16.42 -11.82
C LYS A 66 -2.63 -17.37 -11.40
N LEU A 67 -1.49 -17.33 -12.09
CA LEU A 67 -0.32 -18.14 -11.72
C LEU A 67 0.16 -17.86 -10.29
N ILE A 68 0.18 -16.59 -9.88
CA ILE A 68 0.53 -16.21 -8.50
C ILE A 68 -0.50 -16.76 -7.51
N THR A 69 -1.79 -16.68 -7.85
CA THR A 69 -2.88 -17.20 -7.01
C THR A 69 -2.75 -18.72 -6.81
N GLU A 70 -2.54 -19.47 -7.89
CA GLU A 70 -2.33 -20.92 -7.86
C GLU A 70 -1.10 -21.29 -7.03
N ALA A 71 0.02 -20.57 -7.21
CA ALA A 71 1.23 -20.78 -6.41
C ALA A 71 1.00 -20.54 -4.91
N TYR A 72 0.17 -19.57 -4.53
CA TYR A 72 -0.21 -19.36 -3.13
C TYR A 72 -1.14 -20.45 -2.59
N GLN A 73 -2.06 -20.97 -3.40
CA GLN A 73 -2.88 -22.11 -3.00
C GLN A 73 -2.00 -23.32 -2.71
N GLU A 74 -1.07 -23.65 -3.60
CA GLU A 74 -0.12 -24.74 -3.42
C GLU A 74 0.78 -24.55 -2.18
N PHE A 75 1.31 -23.34 -2.00
CA PHE A 75 2.08 -22.98 -0.81
C PHE A 75 1.28 -23.18 0.49
N LEU A 76 0.03 -22.71 0.53
CA LEU A 76 -0.83 -22.84 1.69
C LEU A 76 -1.27 -24.28 1.93
N HIS A 77 -1.54 -25.07 0.88
CA HIS A 77 -1.82 -26.50 0.99
C HIS A 77 -0.63 -27.24 1.60
N THR A 78 0.59 -26.99 1.12
CA THR A 78 1.81 -27.57 1.67
C THR A 78 1.97 -27.21 3.14
N LYS A 79 1.79 -25.93 3.50
CA LYS A 79 1.85 -25.46 4.89
C LYS A 79 0.76 -26.07 5.78
N LYS A 80 -0.45 -26.28 5.26
CA LYS A 80 -1.54 -26.98 5.96
C LYS A 80 -1.13 -28.43 6.27
N GLN A 81 -0.56 -29.15 5.30
CA GLN A 81 -0.11 -30.54 5.50
C GLN A 81 1.04 -30.65 6.50
N GLU A 82 2.06 -29.78 6.42
CA GLU A 82 3.14 -29.70 7.41
C GLU A 82 2.59 -29.46 8.82
N ASN A 83 1.58 -28.59 8.95
CA ASN A 83 0.94 -28.29 10.23
C ASN A 83 0.18 -29.52 10.76
N LEU A 84 -0.64 -30.17 9.94
CA LEU A 84 -1.37 -31.38 10.31
C LEU A 84 -0.45 -32.53 10.74
N GLN A 85 0.70 -32.69 10.09
CA GLN A 85 1.68 -33.70 10.46
C GLN A 85 2.25 -33.45 11.87
N ARG A 86 2.65 -32.21 12.17
CA ARG A 86 3.10 -31.82 13.52
C ARG A 86 2.02 -32.05 14.58
N ILE A 87 0.75 -31.84 14.24
CA ILE A 87 -0.37 -32.08 15.15
C ILE A 87 -0.52 -33.57 15.44
N LYS A 88 -0.42 -34.46 14.45
CA LYS A 88 -0.48 -35.92 14.68
C LYS A 88 0.60 -36.41 15.64
N GLU A 89 1.75 -35.74 15.67
CA GLU A 89 2.85 -36.03 16.60
C GLU A 89 2.56 -35.53 18.03
N MET A 90 1.70 -34.53 18.18
CA MET A 90 1.23 -33.99 19.46
C MET A 90 -0.02 -34.75 19.91
N LYS A 91 0.11 -35.61 20.94
CA LYS A 91 -0.89 -36.62 21.37
C LYS A 91 -2.26 -36.11 21.85
N GLU A 92 -2.59 -34.82 21.73
CA GLU A 92 -3.86 -34.25 22.19
C GLU A 92 -4.46 -33.35 21.10
N ARG A 93 -5.77 -33.52 20.83
CA ARG A 93 -6.53 -32.69 19.91
C ARG A 93 -7.22 -31.58 20.71
N ASP A 94 -6.79 -30.35 20.49
CA ASP A 94 -7.26 -29.11 21.11
C ASP A 94 -8.12 -28.32 20.09
N GLU A 95 -9.14 -27.60 20.56
CA GLU A 95 -9.98 -26.68 19.76
C GLU A 95 -9.16 -25.63 18.97
N ARG A 96 -7.92 -25.36 19.41
CA ARG A 96 -6.94 -24.56 18.65
C ARG A 96 -6.67 -25.11 17.26
N PHE A 97 -6.75 -26.42 17.03
CA PHE A 97 -6.48 -27.03 15.74
C PHE A 97 -7.59 -26.80 14.72
N ASP A 98 -8.84 -26.96 15.12
CA ASP A 98 -9.99 -26.71 14.24
C ASP A 98 -9.99 -25.24 13.78
N ARG A 99 -9.59 -24.32 14.66
CA ARG A 99 -9.38 -22.90 14.31
C ARG A 99 -8.26 -22.71 13.30
N VAL A 100 -7.14 -23.42 13.44
CA VAL A 100 -6.01 -23.31 12.50
C VAL A 100 -6.38 -23.91 11.14
N GLU A 101 -7.02 -25.08 11.11
CA GLU A 101 -7.47 -25.74 9.88
C GLU A 101 -8.45 -24.85 9.10
N LYS A 102 -9.48 -24.33 9.78
CA LYS A 102 -10.44 -23.40 9.18
C LYS A 102 -9.76 -22.17 8.60
N ARG A 103 -8.75 -21.62 9.29
CA ARG A 103 -7.98 -20.47 8.79
C ARG A 103 -7.21 -20.80 7.51
N PHE A 104 -6.62 -21.99 7.40
CA PHE A 104 -5.97 -22.43 6.15
C PHE A 104 -6.98 -22.56 5.02
N GLU A 105 -8.13 -23.18 5.26
CA GLU A 105 -9.18 -23.35 4.25
C GLU A 105 -9.71 -22.01 3.75
N GLU A 106 -9.99 -21.07 4.65
CA GLU A 106 -10.40 -19.72 4.29
C GLU A 106 -9.34 -18.99 3.48
N ALA A 107 -8.06 -19.12 3.85
CA ALA A 107 -6.96 -18.50 3.12
C ALA A 107 -6.76 -19.11 1.72
N ILE A 108 -6.87 -20.43 1.58
CA ILE A 108 -6.78 -21.12 0.29
C ILE A 108 -7.94 -20.71 -0.63
N HIS A 109 -9.16 -20.67 -0.09
CA HIS A 109 -10.35 -20.26 -0.84
C HIS A 109 -10.28 -18.79 -1.29
N LYS A 110 -9.74 -17.90 -0.43
CA LYS A 110 -9.59 -16.47 -0.72
C LYS A 110 -8.24 -16.12 -1.38
N ALA A 111 -7.48 -17.13 -1.81
CA ALA A 111 -6.16 -16.90 -2.38
C ALA A 111 -6.25 -15.95 -3.59
N SER A 112 -5.31 -15.02 -3.65
CA SER A 112 -5.19 -14.07 -4.75
C SER A 112 -3.76 -13.55 -4.84
N ALA A 113 -3.43 -12.85 -5.92
CA ALA A 113 -2.14 -12.17 -6.04
C ALA A 113 -1.91 -11.09 -4.97
N GLU A 114 -2.95 -10.64 -4.24
CA GLU A 114 -2.78 -9.75 -3.08
C GLU A 114 -1.99 -10.40 -1.95
N TYR A 115 -1.88 -11.73 -1.92
CA TYR A 115 -1.15 -12.43 -0.87
C TYR A 115 0.35 -12.16 -0.90
N LEU A 116 0.89 -11.64 -2.02
CA LEU A 116 2.24 -11.07 -2.11
C LEU A 116 2.49 -10.01 -1.02
N PHE A 117 1.45 -9.29 -0.60
CA PHE A 117 1.52 -8.24 0.42
C PHE A 117 1.37 -8.76 1.86
N GLY A 118 1.05 -10.05 2.03
CA GLY A 118 0.85 -10.73 3.30
C GLY A 118 -0.57 -11.25 3.51
N ILE A 119 -0.66 -12.30 4.32
CA ILE A 119 -1.91 -12.96 4.70
C ILE A 119 -2.08 -12.81 6.21
N GLU A 120 -3.26 -12.35 6.63
CA GLU A 120 -3.52 -12.10 8.05
C GLU A 120 -3.38 -13.37 8.89
N GLY A 121 -2.56 -13.28 9.93
CA GLY A 121 -2.30 -14.35 10.88
C GLY A 121 -1.44 -15.51 10.34
N PHE A 122 -0.86 -15.40 9.16
CA PHE A 122 0.15 -16.36 8.68
C PHE A 122 1.53 -15.70 8.62
N ASN A 123 2.48 -16.23 9.39
CA ASN A 123 3.86 -15.74 9.41
C ASN A 123 4.58 -16.07 8.09
N HIS A 124 5.58 -15.25 7.73
CA HIS A 124 6.41 -15.42 6.53
C HIS A 124 5.64 -15.46 5.19
N THR A 125 4.41 -14.94 5.17
CA THR A 125 3.57 -14.86 3.96
C THR A 125 3.74 -13.60 3.12
N PRO A 126 4.06 -12.41 3.66
CA PRO A 126 4.42 -11.29 2.82
C PRO A 126 5.70 -11.64 2.06
N LYS A 127 5.67 -11.48 0.73
CA LYS A 127 6.86 -11.69 -0.11
C LYS A 127 7.48 -10.40 -0.60
N LEU A 128 6.86 -9.28 -0.24
CA LEU A 128 7.29 -7.93 -0.56
C LEU A 128 7.48 -7.13 0.72
N ILE A 129 8.69 -6.63 0.92
CA ILE A 129 9.05 -5.73 2.01
C ILE A 129 9.27 -4.35 1.41
N PHE A 130 8.44 -3.39 1.82
CA PHE A 130 8.48 -2.01 1.33
C PHE A 130 9.26 -1.15 2.30
N ASN A 131 10.20 -0.35 1.79
CA ASN A 131 10.85 0.71 2.53
C ASN A 131 10.14 2.05 2.29
N ASP A 132 10.29 2.98 3.23
CA ASP A 132 9.79 4.35 3.07
C ASP A 132 10.49 5.01 1.86
N LEU A 133 9.75 5.79 1.07
CA LEU A 133 10.35 6.54 -0.04
C LEU A 133 10.75 7.91 0.49
N LEU A 134 12.06 8.15 0.49
CA LEU A 134 12.68 9.35 1.04
C LEU A 134 12.84 10.41 -0.04
N LEU A 135 12.81 11.68 0.36
CA LEU A 135 13.03 12.81 -0.53
C LEU A 135 14.36 12.67 -1.29
N LYS A 136 14.34 12.93 -2.59
CA LYS A 136 15.51 12.98 -3.47
C LYS A 136 15.73 14.43 -3.93
N GLY A 137 16.89 15.00 -3.63
CA GLY A 137 17.23 16.39 -4.03
C GLY A 137 17.66 17.26 -2.85
N ASN A 138 17.89 18.55 -3.11
CA ASN A 138 18.44 19.49 -2.13
C ASN A 138 17.37 20.08 -1.21
N ASP A 139 17.81 20.34 0.03
CA ASP A 139 17.03 20.79 1.19
C ASP A 139 16.53 22.25 1.12
N GLY A 140 16.73 22.93 -0.02
CA GLY A 140 16.52 24.38 -0.17
C GLY A 140 15.20 24.80 -0.81
N ASP A 141 14.44 23.87 -1.39
CA ASP A 141 13.20 24.19 -2.09
C ASP A 141 11.99 24.24 -1.15
N ASP A 142 11.03 25.12 -1.44
CA ASP A 142 9.73 25.13 -0.76
C ASP A 142 8.92 23.88 -1.15
N LEU A 143 9.11 22.78 -0.41
CA LEU A 143 8.52 21.47 -0.70
C LEU A 143 7.01 21.38 -0.46
N PHE A 144 6.44 22.34 0.28
CA PHE A 144 5.05 22.28 0.74
C PHE A 144 4.18 23.37 0.14
N SER A 145 2.95 23.02 -0.21
CA SER A 145 1.87 23.97 -0.49
C SER A 145 0.81 23.90 0.59
N ILE A 146 0.34 25.07 1.01
CA ILE A 146 -0.87 25.22 1.81
C ILE A 146 -2.03 25.41 0.84
N ASP A 147 -3.00 24.50 0.89
CA ASP A 147 -4.21 24.55 0.08
C ASP A 147 -5.44 24.47 0.98
N SER A 148 -6.58 24.93 0.51
CA SER A 148 -7.84 24.92 1.26
C SER A 148 -8.88 24.08 0.53
N LYS A 149 -9.42 23.06 1.19
CA LYS A 149 -10.57 22.31 0.68
C LYS A 149 -11.78 22.50 1.56
N ASN A 150 -12.94 22.46 0.94
CA ASN A 150 -14.22 22.61 1.63
C ASN A 150 -15.05 21.34 1.46
N SER A 151 -15.75 20.91 2.51
CA SER A 151 -16.86 19.96 2.40
C SER A 151 -18.18 20.70 2.63
N ILE A 152 -19.17 20.41 1.79
CA ILE A 152 -20.52 20.94 1.93
C ILE A 152 -21.39 19.80 2.45
N GLU A 153 -22.04 20.02 3.59
CA GLU A 153 -22.90 19.05 4.25
C GLU A 153 -24.33 19.61 4.34
N MET A 154 -25.31 18.77 4.00
CA MET A 154 -26.71 19.07 4.26
C MET A 154 -27.12 18.42 5.57
N ILE A 155 -27.47 19.24 6.56
CA ILE A 155 -28.04 18.75 7.82
C ILE A 155 -29.56 18.73 7.66
N ASN A 156 -30.09 17.52 7.60
CA ASN A 156 -31.52 17.25 7.62
C ASN A 156 -31.93 16.82 9.03
N ASP A 157 -32.38 17.78 9.83
CA ASP A 157 -33.00 17.52 11.13
C ASP A 157 -34.52 17.46 10.93
N PRO A 158 -35.22 16.36 11.29
CA PRO A 158 -36.66 16.22 11.11
C PRO A 158 -37.49 17.34 11.77
N GLN A 159 -36.93 18.02 12.78
CA GLN A 159 -37.58 19.09 13.52
C GLN A 159 -37.14 20.50 13.08
N LYS A 160 -36.19 20.64 12.14
CA LYS A 160 -35.69 21.94 11.65
C LYS A 160 -35.67 21.99 10.13
N LYS A 161 -35.61 23.20 9.59
CA LYS A 161 -35.40 23.37 8.14
C LYS A 161 -34.02 22.83 7.76
N PRO A 162 -33.89 22.14 6.61
CA PRO A 162 -32.60 21.72 6.08
C PRO A 162 -31.62 22.89 6.03
N ALA A 163 -30.40 22.66 6.53
CA ALA A 163 -29.32 23.64 6.52
C ALA A 163 -28.15 23.12 5.70
N VAL A 164 -27.58 23.99 4.86
CA VAL A 164 -26.34 23.70 4.13
C VAL A 164 -25.20 24.36 4.88
N ILE A 165 -24.21 23.56 5.29
CA ILE A 165 -23.04 24.03 6.05
C ILE A 165 -21.77 23.75 5.26
N ALA A 166 -20.88 24.74 5.25
CA ALA A 166 -19.54 24.64 4.69
C ALA A 166 -18.52 24.41 5.81
N ASN A 167 -17.66 23.41 5.62
CA ASN A 167 -16.59 23.02 6.52
C ASN A 167 -15.23 23.15 5.81
N PRO A 168 -14.71 24.39 5.64
CA PRO A 168 -13.40 24.62 5.04
C PRO A 168 -12.30 24.09 5.96
N ARG A 169 -11.26 23.49 5.36
CA ARG A 169 -10.05 23.00 6.03
C ARG A 169 -8.82 23.33 5.21
N THR A 170 -7.75 23.65 5.90
CA THR A 170 -6.43 23.89 5.35
C THR A 170 -5.60 22.60 5.34
N TYR A 171 -4.83 22.39 4.28
CA TYR A 171 -4.03 21.19 4.03
C TYR A 171 -2.60 21.59 3.72
N LYS A 172 -1.64 21.06 4.49
CA LYS A 172 -0.22 21.09 4.16
C LYS A 172 0.10 19.87 3.31
N THR A 173 0.45 20.12 2.06
CA THR A 173 0.64 19.09 1.03
C THR A 173 1.99 19.23 0.38
N VAL A 174 2.54 18.14 -0.13
CA VAL A 174 3.77 18.19 -0.92
C VAL A 174 3.44 18.73 -2.30
N ARG A 175 4.24 19.68 -2.79
CA ARG A 175 4.05 20.30 -4.12
C ARG A 175 4.24 19.29 -5.25
N PRO A 176 3.74 19.58 -6.47
CA PRO A 176 4.12 18.86 -7.68
C PRO A 176 5.61 19.10 -7.99
N GLY A 177 6.25 18.13 -8.64
CA GLY A 177 7.67 18.16 -9.03
C GLY A 177 8.64 17.63 -7.97
N VAL A 178 8.14 17.21 -6.80
CA VAL A 178 8.97 16.66 -5.73
C VAL A 178 9.25 15.19 -6.00
N GLU A 179 10.52 14.81 -5.93
CA GLU A 179 11.00 13.46 -6.18
C GLU A 179 11.27 12.70 -4.88
N PHE A 180 10.91 11.41 -4.87
CA PHE A 180 11.17 10.47 -3.78
C PHE A 180 11.81 9.20 -4.34
N SER A 181 12.65 8.54 -3.55
CA SER A 181 13.24 7.24 -3.89
C SER A 181 13.12 6.25 -2.75
N GLY A 182 12.90 4.99 -3.10
CA GLY A 182 12.83 3.89 -2.14
C GLY A 182 12.87 2.56 -2.87
N GLU A 183 12.63 1.48 -2.13
CA GLU A 183 12.85 0.13 -2.65
C GLU A 183 11.84 -0.88 -2.11
N ILE A 184 11.63 -1.94 -2.89
CA ILE A 184 10.84 -3.11 -2.53
C ILE A 184 11.76 -4.33 -2.56
N HIS A 185 11.99 -4.94 -1.40
CA HIS A 185 12.76 -6.16 -1.26
C HIS A 185 11.88 -7.39 -1.41
N PHE A 186 12.43 -8.40 -2.07
CA PHE A 186 11.80 -9.70 -2.24
C PHE A 186 12.16 -10.64 -1.11
N TYR A 187 11.15 -11.18 -0.45
CA TYR A 187 11.31 -12.07 0.69
C TYR A 187 10.78 -13.46 0.35
N MET A 188 11.66 -14.46 0.31
CA MET A 188 11.33 -15.88 0.11
C MET A 188 10.41 -16.15 -1.10
N LEU A 189 10.60 -15.44 -2.22
CA LEU A 189 9.83 -15.69 -3.46
C LEU A 189 10.06 -17.11 -3.99
N ASN A 190 11.22 -17.69 -3.72
CA ASN A 190 11.57 -19.07 -4.07
C ASN A 190 10.69 -20.14 -3.41
N GLN A 191 9.84 -19.77 -2.44
CA GLN A 191 8.84 -20.67 -1.87
C GLN A 191 7.56 -20.79 -2.70
N LEU A 192 7.37 -19.90 -3.68
CA LEU A 192 6.26 -19.97 -4.62
C LEU A 192 6.73 -20.73 -5.87
N THR A 193 5.86 -21.56 -6.42
CA THR A 193 6.17 -22.37 -7.62
C THR A 193 6.22 -21.54 -8.90
N VAL A 194 5.64 -20.34 -8.89
CA VAL A 194 5.71 -19.40 -10.01
C VAL A 194 7.11 -18.76 -10.12
N PRO A 195 7.69 -18.66 -11.32
CA PRO A 195 9.01 -18.04 -11.51
C PRO A 195 9.07 -16.58 -11.04
N THR A 196 10.18 -16.19 -10.43
CA THR A 196 10.39 -14.84 -9.88
C THR A 196 10.18 -13.74 -10.92
N ASN A 197 10.64 -13.93 -12.16
CA ASN A 197 10.48 -12.96 -13.24
C ASN A 197 9.00 -12.71 -13.61
N VAL A 198 8.12 -13.70 -13.46
CA VAL A 198 6.67 -13.55 -13.68
C VAL A 198 6.07 -12.67 -12.60
N ILE A 199 6.43 -12.91 -11.33
CA ILE A 199 5.99 -12.08 -10.20
C ILE A 199 6.49 -10.64 -10.37
N VAL A 200 7.77 -10.46 -10.67
CA VAL A 200 8.38 -9.15 -10.88
C VAL A 200 7.70 -8.40 -12.01
N GLY A 201 7.53 -9.03 -13.18
CA GLY A 201 6.87 -8.41 -14.33
C GLY A 201 5.43 -8.01 -14.02
N PHE A 202 4.70 -8.82 -13.25
CA PHE A 202 3.36 -8.46 -12.79
C PHE A 202 3.37 -7.26 -11.83
N LEU A 203 4.32 -7.21 -10.88
CA LEU A 203 4.46 -6.10 -9.95
C LEU A 203 4.84 -4.80 -10.65
N GLU A 204 5.74 -4.84 -11.63
CA GLU A 204 6.07 -3.68 -12.46
C GLU A 204 4.86 -3.19 -13.23
N LYS A 205 4.09 -4.09 -13.87
CA LYS A 205 2.84 -3.74 -14.55
C LYS A 205 1.86 -3.06 -13.60
N ALA A 206 1.76 -3.53 -12.35
CA ALA A 206 0.93 -2.93 -11.32
C ALA A 206 1.44 -1.55 -10.90
N ILE A 207 2.73 -1.41 -10.60
CA ILE A 207 3.34 -0.15 -10.20
C ILE A 207 3.20 0.90 -11.31
N TYR A 208 3.42 0.52 -12.57
CA TYR A 208 3.25 1.42 -13.71
C TYR A 208 1.79 1.88 -13.92
N GLN A 209 0.79 1.23 -13.32
CA GLN A 209 -0.59 1.75 -13.38
C GLN A 209 -0.73 3.11 -12.69
N PHE A 210 0.15 3.49 -11.76
CA PHE A 210 0.16 4.85 -11.22
C PHE A 210 0.32 5.92 -12.31
N ASN A 211 1.09 5.62 -13.37
CA ASN A 211 1.37 6.56 -14.46
C ASN A 211 0.16 6.84 -15.36
N THR A 212 -0.89 6.00 -15.29
CA THR A 212 -2.18 6.27 -15.96
C THR A 212 -2.88 7.50 -15.40
N GLY A 213 -2.55 7.89 -14.15
CA GLY A 213 -3.22 8.97 -13.43
C GLY A 213 -4.59 8.59 -12.86
N VAL A 214 -5.09 7.37 -13.04
CA VAL A 214 -6.32 6.89 -12.38
C VAL A 214 -6.04 6.53 -10.94
N TYR A 215 -4.98 5.76 -10.69
CA TYR A 215 -4.55 5.41 -9.35
C TYR A 215 -3.83 6.59 -8.69
N ARG A 216 -4.24 6.91 -7.47
CA ARG A 216 -3.73 8.03 -6.68
C ARG A 216 -3.02 7.54 -5.44
N LEU A 217 -1.98 8.28 -5.05
CA LEU A 217 -1.27 8.06 -3.80
C LEU A 217 -1.75 9.04 -2.73
N GLY A 218 -1.90 8.55 -1.51
CA GLY A 218 -2.40 9.36 -0.40
C GLY A 218 -3.90 9.67 -0.49
N ASN A 219 -4.29 10.74 0.19
CA ASN A 219 -5.66 11.16 0.43
C ASN A 219 -6.13 12.20 -0.58
N SER A 220 -7.46 12.40 -0.64
CA SER A 220 -8.11 13.39 -1.50
C SER A 220 -7.86 13.19 -3.01
N GLY A 221 -7.57 11.96 -3.44
CA GLY A 221 -7.28 11.63 -4.84
C GLY A 221 -8.39 12.00 -5.83
N SER A 222 -9.65 11.76 -5.47
CA SER A 222 -10.82 12.18 -6.26
C SER A 222 -10.98 13.71 -6.38
N ARG A 223 -10.27 14.46 -5.53
CA ARG A 223 -10.28 15.93 -5.47
C ARG A 223 -8.95 16.52 -5.98
N GLY A 224 -8.31 15.85 -6.95
CA GLY A 224 -7.15 16.34 -7.69
C GLY A 224 -5.77 16.04 -7.09
N TYR A 225 -5.69 15.44 -5.90
CA TYR A 225 -4.42 15.13 -5.26
C TYR A 225 -3.82 13.79 -5.69
N GLY A 226 -2.55 13.59 -5.36
CA GLY A 226 -1.92 12.27 -5.39
C GLY A 226 -1.66 11.70 -6.77
N ARG A 227 -1.64 12.54 -7.83
CA ARG A 227 -1.10 12.10 -9.12
C ARG A 227 0.40 11.96 -8.96
N ILE A 228 0.95 10.81 -9.35
CA ILE A 228 2.38 10.57 -9.33
C ILE A 228 2.84 9.98 -10.65
N GLN A 229 4.13 10.13 -10.93
CA GLN A 229 4.87 9.36 -11.91
C GLN A 229 5.79 8.41 -11.16
N VAL A 230 5.88 7.17 -11.62
CA VAL A 230 6.76 6.14 -11.07
C VAL A 230 7.66 5.62 -12.17
N GLU A 231 8.95 5.54 -11.86
CA GLU A 231 9.97 4.87 -12.64
C GLU A 231 10.48 3.69 -11.80
N VAL A 232 10.65 2.54 -12.46
CA VAL A 232 11.15 1.31 -11.82
C VAL A 232 12.47 0.92 -12.48
N SER A 233 13.49 0.66 -11.67
CA SER A 233 14.73 0.02 -12.11
C SER A 233 15.01 -1.23 -11.28
N ARG A 234 15.73 -2.17 -11.89
CA ARG A 234 16.10 -3.44 -11.24
C ARG A 234 17.53 -3.36 -10.74
N GLU A 235 17.81 -4.16 -9.73
CA GLU A 235 19.19 -4.40 -9.28
C GLU A 235 20.02 -4.98 -10.45
N GLY A 236 20.97 -4.20 -10.96
CA GLY A 236 21.87 -4.58 -12.06
C GLY A 236 21.54 -3.98 -13.43
N ASP A 237 20.51 -3.12 -13.52
CA ASP A 237 20.25 -2.26 -14.71
C ASP A 237 21.19 -1.06 -14.79
#